data_AF-A0A914ZA47-F1
#
_entry.id   AF-A0A914ZA47-F1
#
_cell.length_a   1.000
_cell.length_b   1.000
_cell.length_c   1.000
_cell.angle_alpha   90.00
_cell.angle_beta   90.00
_cell.angle_gamma   90.00
#
_symmetry.space_group_name_H-M   'P 1'
#
loop_
_entity.id
_entity.type
_entity.pdbx_description
1 polymer ?
#
loop_
_entity_poly.entity_id
_entity_poly.type
_entity_poly.pdbx_seq_one_letter_code
_entity_poly.pdbx_strand_id
1 'polypeptide(L)' 'MARGNQRDLARLKNAKKQQEMKRAQGASAKDGNAGVSTDKRLERDAEVMRQKQEKALEKKKLKKLQPPLLQLE' A
#
# COMPACT_ATOMS: atom_id res chain seq x y z
N MET A 1 12.66 5.14 39.02
CA MET A 1 11.68 4.69 38.00
C MET A 1 11.15 5.79 37.06
N ALA A 2 11.31 7.09 37.33
CA ALA A 2 10.74 8.16 36.47
C ALA A 2 11.51 8.49 35.17
N ARG A 3 12.72 7.95 34.94
CA ARG A 3 13.55 8.24 33.75
C ARG A 3 13.50 7.18 32.64
N GLY A 4 13.08 5.94 32.96
CA GLY A 4 12.94 4.86 31.98
C GLY A 4 11.84 5.18 30.96
N ASN A 5 10.68 5.62 31.46
CA ASN A 5 9.54 6.01 30.63
C ASN A 5 9.88 7.14 29.63
N GLN A 6 10.64 8.15 30.05
CA GLN A 6 11.01 9.27 29.17
C GLN A 6 12.00 8.86 28.07
N ARG A 7 12.93 7.94 28.36
CA ARG A 7 13.85 7.41 27.35
C ARG A 7 13.11 6.57 26.32
N ASP A 8 12.16 5.76 26.78
CA ASP A 8 11.37 4.89 25.91
C ASP A 8 10.44 5.71 25.01
N LEU A 9 9.79 6.73 25.57
CA LEU A 9 8.99 7.69 24.81
C LEU A 9 9.83 8.44 23.76
N ALA A 10 11.06 8.85 24.10
CA ALA A 10 11.96 9.50 23.13
C ALA A 10 12.37 8.55 21.99
N ARG A 11 12.67 7.27 22.30
CA ARG A 11 12.96 6.25 21.28
C ARG A 11 11.77 6.03 20.36
N LEU A 12 10.57 5.90 20.91
CA LEU A 12 9.34 5.75 20.14
C LEU A 12 9.07 6.96 19.25
N LYS A 13 9.25 8.18 19.76
CA LYS A 13 9.10 9.41 18.95
C LYS A 13 10.10 9.47 17.80
N ASN A 14 11.36 9.11 18.05
CA ASN A 14 12.39 9.07 17.02
C ASN A 14 12.11 7.99 15.96
N ALA A 15 11.71 6.79 16.38
CA ALA A 15 11.33 5.72 15.46
C ALA A 15 10.13 6.13 14.61
N LYS A 16 9.10 6.75 15.21
CA LYS A 16 7.94 7.28 14.50
C LYS A 16 8.34 8.35 13.49
N LYS A 17 9.18 9.31 13.89
CA LYS A 17 9.70 10.36 12.99
C LYS A 17 10.50 9.78 11.82
N GLN A 18 11.34 8.78 12.06
CA GLN A 18 12.06 8.09 10.99
C GLN A 18 11.11 7.37 10.02
N GLN A 19 10.07 6.70 10.53
CA GLN A 19 9.06 6.07 9.69
C GLN A 19 8.26 7.10 8.88
N GLU A 20 7.91 8.24 9.47
CA GLU A 20 7.23 9.34 8.79
C GLU A 20 8.11 9.94 7.68
N MET A 21 9.40 10.16 7.94
CA MET A 21 10.34 10.60 6.90
C MET A 21 10.43 9.60 5.75
N LYS A 22 10.50 8.29 6.03
CA LYS A 22 10.49 7.25 4.99
C LYS A 22 9.18 7.24 4.18
N ARG A 23 8.04 7.55 4.80
CA ARG A 23 6.75 7.65 4.11
C ARG A 23 6.63 8.92 3.27
N ALA A 24 7.22 10.02 3.74
CA ALA A 24 7.24 11.31 3.08
C ALA A 24 8.25 11.39 1.92
N GLN A 25 9.17 10.43 1.81
CA GLN A 25 10.10 10.34 0.70
C GLN A 25 9.35 10.28 -0.64
N GLY A 26 9.84 11.07 -1.59
CA GLY A 26 9.35 11.10 -2.96
C GLY A 26 9.44 9.73 -3.61
N ALA A 27 8.65 9.51 -4.65
CA ALA A 27 8.44 8.17 -5.17
C ALA A 27 9.73 7.51 -5.72
N SER A 28 10.74 8.27 -6.14
CA SER A 28 12.06 7.75 -6.56
C SER A 28 12.96 7.33 -5.39
N ALA A 29 12.73 7.86 -4.19
CA ALA A 29 13.50 7.56 -2.99
C ALA A 29 12.92 6.40 -2.18
N LYS A 30 11.78 5.84 -2.60
CA LYS A 30 11.23 4.61 -2.00
C LYS A 30 12.11 3.43 -2.38
N ASP A 31 12.40 2.56 -1.42
CA ASP A 31 13.31 1.42 -1.57
C ASP A 31 12.98 0.55 -2.82
N GLY A 32 11.69 0.31 -3.10
CA GLY A 32 11.25 -0.46 -4.28
C GLY A 32 11.38 0.25 -5.63
N ASN A 33 11.71 1.54 -5.64
CA ASN A 33 11.92 2.36 -6.84
C ASN A 33 13.37 2.82 -6.99
N ALA A 34 14.26 2.44 -6.07
CA ALA A 34 15.68 2.77 -6.14
C ALA A 34 16.29 2.20 -7.43
N GLY A 35 16.93 3.05 -8.23
CA GLY A 35 17.54 2.66 -9.51
C GLY A 35 16.57 2.35 -10.65
N VAL A 36 15.26 2.57 -10.47
CA VAL A 36 14.26 2.39 -11.54
C VAL A 36 13.98 3.73 -12.22
N SER A 37 14.06 3.77 -13.55
CA SER A 37 13.70 4.96 -14.33
C SER A 37 12.22 5.30 -14.19
N THR A 38 11.87 6.56 -14.44
CA THR A 38 10.48 7.04 -14.42
C THR A 38 9.57 6.24 -15.35
N ASP A 39 10.04 5.92 -16.56
CA ASP A 39 9.24 5.24 -17.58
C ASP A 39 8.88 3.82 -17.16
N LYS A 40 9.86 3.06 -16.64
CA LYS A 40 9.64 1.71 -16.09
C LYS A 40 8.67 1.71 -14.90
N ARG A 41 8.62 2.80 -14.13
CA ARG A 41 7.66 2.95 -13.02
C ARG A 41 6.25 3.17 -13.56
N LEU A 42 6.10 4.04 -14.56
CA LEU A 42 4.82 4.29 -15.23
C LEU A 42 4.29 3.03 -15.92
N GLU A 43 5.14 2.26 -16.60
CA GLU A 43 4.75 0.99 -17.22
C GLU A 43 4.23 -0.03 -16.19
N ARG A 44 4.92 -0.15 -15.05
CA ARG A 44 4.49 -1.03 -13.95
C ARG A 44 3.15 -0.59 -13.37
N ASP A 45 2.99 0.71 -13.12
CA ASP A 45 1.74 1.27 -12.58
C ASP A 45 0.57 1.04 -13.56
N ALA A 46 0.82 1.20 -14.86
CA ALA A 46 -0.14 0.92 -15.92
C ALA A 46 -0.54 -0.56 -16.00
N GLU A 47 0.43 -1.48 -15.89
CA GLU A 47 0.17 -2.93 -15.89
C GLU A 47 -0.69 -3.34 -14.68
N VAL A 48 -0.37 -2.84 -13.49
CA VAL A 48 -1.18 -3.11 -12.29
C VAL A 48 -2.61 -2.58 -12.44
N MET A 49 -2.79 -1.44 -13.11
CA MET A 49 -4.12 -0.89 -13.39
C MET A 49 -4.91 -1.75 -14.38
N ARG A 50 -4.28 -2.25 -15.45
CA ARG A 50 -4.93 -3.20 -16.39
C ARG A 50 -5.41 -4.45 -15.66
N GLN A 51 -4.53 -5.08 -14.89
CA GLN A 51 -4.87 -6.28 -14.11
C GLN A 51 -5.99 -6.02 -13.10
N LYS A 52 -6.02 -4.84 -12.46
CA LYS A 52 -7.12 -4.45 -11.56
C LYS A 52 -8.45 -4.32 -12.30
N GLN A 53 -8.44 -3.72 -13.49
CA GLN A 53 -9.64 -3.58 -14.31
C GLN A 53 -10.16 -4.95 -14.76
N GLU A 54 -9.29 -5.83 -15.25
CA GLU A 54 -9.63 -7.20 -15.64
C GLU A 54 -10.26 -7.97 -14.47
N LYS A 55 -9.59 -7.99 -13.30
CA LYS A 55 -10.12 -8.64 -12.10
C LYS A 55 -11.45 -8.04 -11.64
N ALA A 56 -11.63 -6.73 -11.78
CA ALA A 56 -12.89 -6.08 -11.44
C ALA A 56 -14.01 -6.49 -12.40
N LEU A 57 -13.71 -6.61 -13.69
CA LEU A 57 -14.65 -7.10 -14.71
C LEU A 57 -14.99 -8.58 -14.47
N GLU A 58 -14.02 -9.43 -14.17
CA GLU A 58 -14.24 -10.83 -13.82
C GLU A 58 -15.12 -10.97 -12.58
N LYS A 59 -14.85 -10.22 -11.51
CA LYS A 59 -15.70 -10.20 -10.31
C LYS A 59 -17.12 -9.75 -10.62
N LYS A 60 -17.29 -8.74 -11.48
CA LYS A 60 -18.61 -8.31 -11.94
C LYS A 60 -19.31 -9.40 -12.74
N LYS A 61 -18.60 -10.09 -13.64
CA LYS A 61 -19.13 -11.23 -14.41
C LYS A 61 -19.54 -12.36 -13.48
N LEU A 62 -18.68 -12.75 -12.53
CA LEU A 62 -18.97 -13.79 -11.55
C LEU A 62 -20.18 -13.44 -10.67
N LYS A 63 -20.28 -12.20 -10.19
CA LYS A 63 -21.43 -11.71 -9.43
C LYS A 63 -22.73 -11.68 -10.27
N LYS A 64 -22.63 -11.48 -11.58
CA LYS A 64 -23.78 -11.55 -12.49
C LYS A 64 -24.21 -13.01 -12.73
N LEU A 65 -23.25 -13.93 -12.80
CA LEU A 65 -23.50 -15.35 -13.05
C LEU A 65 -23.97 -16.10 -11.79
N GLN A 66 -23.47 -15.69 -10.62
CA GLN A 66 -23.89 -16.16 -9.30
C GLN A 66 -24.52 -14.98 -8.57
N PRO A 67 -25.83 -14.74 -8.73
CA PRO A 67 -26.52 -13.82 -7.84
C PRO A 67 -26.27 -14.27 -6.40
N PRO A 68 -26.16 -13.33 -5.43
CA PRO A 68 -26.09 -13.72 -4.03
C PRO A 68 -27.32 -14.57 -3.75
N LEU A 69 -27.11 -15.84 -3.41
CA LEU A 69 -28.15 -16.68 -2.83
C LEU A 69 -28.64 -15.90 -1.62
N LEU A 70 -29.81 -15.28 -1.75
CA LEU A 70 -30.54 -14.72 -0.63
C LEU A 70 -30.60 -15.86 0.37
N GLN A 71 -29.88 -15.67 1.49
CA GLN A 71 -29.98 -16.52 2.65
C GLN A 71 -31.44 -16.43 3.11
N LEU A 72 -32.25 -17.37 2.61
CA LEU A 72 -33.58 -17.65 3.10
C LEU A 72 -33.37 -18.45 4.40
N GLU A 73 -33.18 -17.71 5.49
CA GLU A 73 -33.50 -18.18 6.84
C GLU A 73 -34.82 -17.57 7.28
#